data_AF-A0A5E4KKA0-F1
#
_entry.id   AF-A0A5E4KKA0-F1
#
_cell.length_a   1.000
_cell.length_b   1.000
_cell.length_c   1.000
_cell.angle_alpha   90.00
_cell.angle_beta   90.00
_cell.angle_gamma   90.00
#
_symmetry.space_group_name_H-M   'P 1'
#
loop_
_entity.id
_entity.type
_entity.pdbx_description
1 polymer ?
#
loop_
_entity_poly.entity_id
_entity_poly.type
_entity_poly.pdbx_seq_one_letter_code
_entity_poly.pdbx_strand_id
1 'polypeptide(L)'
;MKNIFRGHALRMVAGAIIIAVLFAGEAGATIPISSCTTISSPGEYVLEINIINSSESTCINIISNDVILDGAGNSIDGVDTGNYGVYVHDPMSALTNVTIKNLRVTDWNYGIYYETASGSIINNIADSNYYGIYLFNSSNNRLVNNTAILNTHGINLFFRSNNNVLINNTAFLNNDGIYIGYSDKNLLINNVAGRNRLNGLSGGGGITLDSSYQSILSGNIVTSNDASGISLYYSDNNILDRNIAGTNGVDGIILDTSSNNILSNNTINSNSGGIYITYFDEIGLSRNNLIYHNNIINNTRFQALDDYYFPKNQWYDPALLEGNYWSDYKGVDDGNGTGRHDLSGDHIGDTLIPHPSAKYDQYPYVYEDGWMRPSIIIYLSNKTFSPGETMSVSLRLTNPGKKTNVSADIWIDLPGGDKYWVYRNPSVTLPGGFEYTNPAWLKIIMPSIPSGTYAWHALIKNPENETISESIEPWTFSSMSSEGTKGMRSFEQTILFS
;
A
#
# COMPACT_ATOMS: atom_id res chain seq x y z
N MET A 1 -22.89 31.55 -42.60
CA MET A 1 -23.70 30.77 -41.64
C MET A 1 -23.46 29.29 -41.88
N LYS A 2 -22.78 28.65 -40.91
CA LYS A 2 -22.79 27.23 -40.50
C LYS A 2 -22.53 26.09 -41.53
N ASN A 3 -21.32 25.52 -41.39
CA ASN A 3 -20.87 24.14 -41.64
C ASN A 3 -21.78 23.11 -40.89
N ILE A 4 -21.80 21.77 -41.09
CA ILE A 4 -20.72 20.75 -41.12
C ILE A 4 -21.31 19.41 -41.68
N PHE A 5 -20.54 18.67 -42.51
CA PHE A 5 -20.60 17.21 -42.65
C PHE A 5 -19.19 16.64 -42.92
N ARG A 6 -18.89 15.46 -42.35
CA ARG A 6 -17.76 14.51 -42.52
C ARG A 6 -16.69 14.47 -41.41
N GLY A 7 -16.41 13.26 -40.92
CA GLY A 7 -15.27 12.93 -40.07
C GLY A 7 -14.92 11.43 -40.14
N HIS A 8 -13.97 11.07 -41.02
CA HIS A 8 -13.03 9.97 -40.83
C HIS A 8 -11.65 10.62 -40.60
N ALA A 9 -10.85 10.01 -39.72
CA ALA A 9 -9.40 10.12 -39.58
C ALA A 9 -8.79 11.43 -39.02
N LEU A 10 -7.99 11.21 -37.96
CA LEU A 10 -6.67 11.80 -37.70
C LEU A 10 -6.55 13.30 -37.33
N ARG A 11 -5.79 13.53 -36.25
CA ARG A 11 -5.06 14.76 -35.85
C ARG A 11 -5.87 15.78 -35.03
N MET A 12 -5.58 15.87 -33.73
CA MET A 12 -4.55 16.72 -33.07
C MET A 12 -5.09 18.12 -32.74
N VAL A 13 -5.20 18.42 -31.44
CA VAL A 13 -4.77 19.67 -30.78
C VAL A 13 -4.50 19.26 -29.32
N ALA A 14 -3.29 18.91 -28.89
CA ALA A 14 -2.12 19.78 -28.65
C ALA A 14 -2.48 20.96 -27.74
N GLY A 15 -2.30 20.81 -26.41
CA GLY A 15 -2.68 21.88 -25.50
C GLY A 15 -2.37 21.67 -24.02
N ALA A 16 -1.37 20.86 -23.66
CA ALA A 16 -0.63 21.10 -22.43
C ALA A 16 0.79 21.42 -22.90
N ILE A 17 1.09 22.71 -22.95
CA ILE A 17 2.45 23.21 -23.18
C ILE A 17 3.26 22.67 -22.00
N ILE A 18 3.93 21.55 -22.26
CA ILE A 18 5.14 21.15 -21.58
C ILE A 18 6.12 22.30 -21.87
N ILE A 19 6.20 23.26 -20.95
CA ILE A 19 7.43 24.03 -20.80
C ILE A 19 8.45 23.06 -20.17
N ALA A 20 8.90 22.10 -20.96
CA ALA A 20 10.26 21.62 -20.83
C ALA A 20 11.07 22.75 -21.46
N VAL A 21 11.43 23.74 -20.65
CA VAL A 21 12.63 24.50 -20.98
C VAL A 21 13.72 23.44 -21.04
N LEU A 22 14.17 23.17 -22.26
CA LEU A 22 15.49 22.66 -22.56
C LEU A 22 16.50 23.56 -21.85
N PHE A 23 16.72 23.32 -20.57
CA PHE A 23 18.06 23.41 -20.03
C PHE A 23 18.71 22.08 -20.37
N ALA A 24 19.09 21.92 -21.63
CA ALA A 24 20.37 21.28 -21.89
C ALA A 24 21.40 22.22 -21.27
N GLY A 25 21.53 22.15 -19.93
CA GLY A 25 22.75 22.61 -19.29
C GLY A 25 23.86 21.86 -19.98
N GLU A 26 24.88 22.57 -20.44
CA GLU A 26 26.13 21.96 -20.85
C GLU A 26 26.46 20.88 -19.82
N ALA A 27 26.52 19.62 -20.25
CA ALA A 27 27.03 18.57 -19.38
C ALA A 27 28.43 19.04 -18.99
N GLY A 28 28.57 19.49 -17.73
CA GLY A 28 29.85 19.89 -17.21
C GLY A 28 30.84 18.75 -17.44
N ALA A 29 32.08 19.07 -17.81
CA ALA A 29 33.11 18.05 -17.95
C ALA A 29 33.20 17.25 -16.65
N THR A 30 33.08 15.93 -16.75
CA THR A 30 33.22 15.02 -15.61
C THR A 30 34.63 15.11 -15.04
N ILE A 31 34.76 15.04 -13.73
CA ILE A 31 36.03 15.12 -13.00
C ILE A 31 36.48 13.69 -12.67
N PRO A 32 37.55 13.18 -13.29
CA PRO A 32 38.03 11.83 -13.01
C PRO A 32 38.65 11.74 -11.61
N ILE A 33 38.38 10.63 -10.92
CA ILE A 33 39.01 10.25 -9.64
C ILE A 33 39.61 8.85 -9.80
N SER A 34 40.82 8.66 -9.28
CA SER A 34 41.52 7.37 -9.29
C SER A 34 42.10 6.96 -7.93
N SER A 35 41.78 7.69 -6.87
CA SER A 35 42.24 7.41 -5.50
C SER A 35 41.26 8.01 -4.49
N CYS A 36 41.38 7.62 -3.22
CA CYS A 36 40.66 8.26 -2.13
C CYS A 36 40.91 9.78 -2.15
N THR A 37 39.87 10.57 -1.93
CA THR A 37 39.90 12.02 -2.10
C THR A 37 38.79 12.74 -1.33
N THR A 38 38.98 14.04 -1.11
CA THR A 38 37.92 14.93 -0.63
C THR A 38 37.31 15.69 -1.82
N ILE A 39 36.00 15.60 -1.97
CA ILE A 39 35.21 16.36 -2.94
C ILE A 39 34.65 17.60 -2.24
N SER A 40 35.23 18.77 -2.55
CA SER A 40 34.92 20.04 -1.89
C SER A 40 34.25 21.08 -2.79
N SER A 41 33.95 20.73 -4.04
CA SER A 41 33.24 21.60 -4.98
C SER A 41 32.10 20.84 -5.68
N PRO A 42 31.04 21.54 -6.12
CA PRO A 42 30.01 20.98 -6.99
C PRO A 42 30.59 20.36 -8.26
N GLY A 43 29.95 19.32 -8.78
CA GLY A 43 30.35 18.69 -10.04
C GLY A 43 30.00 17.21 -10.13
N GLU A 44 30.21 16.65 -11.33
CA GLU A 44 30.11 15.21 -11.57
C GLU A 44 31.52 14.61 -11.54
N TYR A 45 31.73 13.69 -10.60
CA TYR A 45 32.97 12.99 -10.35
C TYR A 45 32.82 11.53 -10.74
N VAL A 46 33.78 11.00 -11.50
CA VAL A 46 33.72 9.63 -12.03
C VAL A 46 34.91 8.85 -11.54
N LEU A 47 34.66 7.72 -10.88
CA LEU A 47 35.71 6.80 -10.46
C LEU A 47 36.20 5.99 -11.68
N GLU A 48 37.46 6.16 -12.07
CA GLU A 48 38.01 5.53 -13.29
C GLU A 48 38.58 4.13 -13.05
N ILE A 49 38.94 3.82 -11.81
CA ILE A 49 39.56 2.55 -11.43
C ILE A 49 39.01 2.03 -10.11
N ASN A 50 39.16 0.73 -9.87
CA ASN A 50 38.95 0.17 -8.54
C ASN A 50 40.01 0.71 -7.56
N ILE A 51 39.56 1.20 -6.41
CA ILE A 51 40.41 1.44 -5.24
C ILE A 51 40.37 0.17 -4.41
N ILE A 52 41.53 -0.47 -4.23
CA ILE A 52 41.66 -1.80 -3.62
C ILE A 52 42.41 -1.71 -2.30
N ASN A 53 41.88 -2.34 -1.24
CA ASN A 53 42.48 -2.41 0.09
C ASN A 53 42.97 -1.05 0.63
N SER A 54 42.11 -0.04 0.61
CA SER A 54 42.46 1.28 1.14
C SER A 54 42.60 1.25 2.66
N SER A 55 43.75 1.70 3.16
CA SER A 55 43.99 1.89 4.60
C SER A 55 43.56 3.27 5.13
N GLU A 56 42.96 4.11 4.28
CA GLU A 56 42.47 5.42 4.70
C GLU A 56 41.31 5.27 5.70
N SER A 57 41.20 6.21 6.63
CA SER A 57 40.03 6.25 7.53
C SER A 57 38.73 6.56 6.77
N THR A 58 38.84 7.38 5.73
CA THR A 58 37.72 7.75 4.84
C THR A 58 38.24 7.74 3.42
N CYS A 59 37.63 6.98 2.50
CA CYS A 59 38.09 6.99 1.12
C CYS A 59 37.56 8.19 0.34
N ILE A 60 36.24 8.32 0.19
CA ILE A 60 35.64 9.48 -0.50
C ILE A 60 34.89 10.32 0.53
N ASN A 61 35.40 11.53 0.77
CA ASN A 61 34.77 12.49 1.68
C ASN A 61 34.11 13.61 0.87
N ILE A 62 32.79 13.69 0.88
CA ILE A 62 32.02 14.70 0.15
C ILE A 62 31.58 15.79 1.15
N ILE A 63 32.09 17.00 0.93
CA ILE A 63 31.83 18.17 1.78
C ILE A 63 31.18 19.32 1.00
N SER A 64 30.56 19.03 -0.15
CA SER A 64 29.96 20.02 -1.04
C SER A 64 28.56 19.62 -1.49
N ASN A 65 27.71 20.63 -1.72
CA ASN A 65 26.41 20.46 -2.36
C ASN A 65 26.56 20.17 -3.85
N ASP A 66 25.49 19.71 -4.49
CA ASP A 66 25.42 19.57 -5.96
C ASP A 66 26.55 18.68 -6.53
N VAL A 67 26.78 17.55 -5.86
CA VAL A 67 27.80 16.57 -6.23
C VAL A 67 27.14 15.32 -6.79
N ILE A 68 27.67 14.81 -7.90
CA ILE A 68 27.39 13.46 -8.39
C ILE A 68 28.68 12.66 -8.29
N LEU A 69 28.70 11.59 -7.51
CA LEU A 69 29.74 10.57 -7.54
C LEU A 69 29.22 9.38 -8.34
N ASP A 70 29.76 9.17 -9.54
CA ASP A 70 29.52 7.98 -10.35
C ASP A 70 30.69 7.00 -10.19
N GLY A 71 30.40 5.83 -9.61
CA GLY A 71 31.36 4.74 -9.51
C GLY A 71 31.72 4.14 -10.88
N ALA A 72 30.90 4.34 -11.92
CA ALA A 72 31.07 3.73 -13.24
C ALA A 72 31.28 2.20 -13.20
N GLY A 73 30.76 1.53 -12.18
CA GLY A 73 30.92 0.09 -11.93
C GLY A 73 32.20 -0.30 -11.17
N ASN A 74 33.06 0.66 -10.82
CA ASN A 74 34.27 0.42 -10.04
C ASN A 74 33.96 0.25 -8.53
N SER A 75 34.94 -0.29 -7.81
CA SER A 75 34.87 -0.59 -6.38
C SER A 75 35.70 0.38 -5.54
N ILE A 76 35.22 0.65 -4.33
CA ILE A 76 35.97 1.21 -3.20
C ILE A 76 36.04 0.13 -2.12
N ASP A 77 37.22 -0.46 -1.99
CA ASP A 77 37.50 -1.60 -1.13
C ASP A 77 38.43 -1.17 0.02
N GLY A 78 37.98 -1.43 1.25
CA GLY A 78 38.67 -1.10 2.50
C GLY A 78 39.57 -2.23 3.00
N VAL A 79 39.89 -2.23 4.29
CA VAL A 79 40.74 -3.25 4.94
C VAL A 79 40.11 -3.77 6.23
N ASP A 80 38.77 -3.79 6.29
CA ASP A 80 37.93 -4.16 7.44
C ASP A 80 38.03 -3.23 8.67
N THR A 81 39.01 -2.32 8.70
CA THR A 81 39.24 -1.38 9.82
C THR A 81 39.00 0.08 9.43
N GLY A 82 38.75 0.38 8.16
CA GLY A 82 38.45 1.74 7.68
C GLY A 82 37.06 2.20 8.16
N ASN A 83 36.90 3.49 8.45
CA ASN A 83 35.62 3.99 8.95
C ASN A 83 34.59 4.14 7.82
N TYR A 84 34.92 4.86 6.75
CA TYR A 84 33.93 5.23 5.74
C TYR A 84 34.43 5.01 4.30
N GLY A 85 33.69 4.24 3.51
CA GLY A 85 33.94 4.13 2.08
C GLY A 85 33.59 5.42 1.36
N VAL A 86 32.32 5.84 1.48
CA VAL A 86 31.84 7.16 1.06
C VAL A 86 31.12 7.84 2.21
N TYR A 87 31.59 9.04 2.57
CA TYR A 87 31.01 9.86 3.64
C TYR A 87 30.53 11.20 3.09
N VAL A 88 29.26 11.52 3.32
CA VAL A 88 28.64 12.78 2.91
C VAL A 88 28.29 13.56 4.17
N HIS A 89 29.14 14.54 4.49
CA HIS A 89 29.01 15.31 5.71
C HIS A 89 29.76 16.64 5.62
N ASP A 90 29.12 17.72 6.06
CA ASP A 90 29.78 18.97 6.39
C ASP A 90 29.46 19.32 7.86
N PRO A 91 30.46 19.50 8.75
CA PRO A 91 30.23 19.90 10.13
C PRO A 91 29.49 21.23 10.29
N MET A 92 29.54 22.09 9.26
CA MET A 92 29.02 23.45 9.32
C MET A 92 27.59 23.57 8.75
N SER A 93 27.17 22.66 7.87
CA SER A 93 25.90 22.79 7.18
C SER A 93 25.37 21.45 6.64
N ALA A 94 24.05 21.39 6.43
CA ALA A 94 23.43 20.24 5.78
C ALA A 94 23.80 20.22 4.29
N LEU A 95 24.24 19.05 3.79
CA LEU A 95 24.52 18.87 2.37
C LEU A 95 23.25 18.48 1.61
N THR A 96 23.14 18.99 0.39
CA THR A 96 21.95 18.84 -0.46
C THR A 96 22.36 18.53 -1.88
N ASN A 97 21.48 17.81 -2.58
CA ASN A 97 21.69 17.40 -3.97
C ASN A 97 22.99 16.60 -4.19
N VAL A 98 23.30 15.70 -3.25
CA VAL A 98 24.43 14.76 -3.40
C VAL A 98 23.91 13.43 -3.94
N THR A 99 24.44 12.97 -5.06
CA THR A 99 24.09 11.69 -5.69
C THR A 99 25.28 10.73 -5.67
N ILE A 100 25.09 9.52 -5.17
CA ILE A 100 26.06 8.42 -5.31
C ILE A 100 25.43 7.34 -6.19
N LYS A 101 26.08 6.97 -7.28
CA LYS A 101 25.55 5.97 -8.22
C LYS A 101 26.57 4.99 -8.76
N ASN A 102 26.11 3.79 -9.12
CA ASN A 102 26.87 2.75 -9.85
C ASN A 102 28.21 2.37 -9.20
N LEU A 103 28.26 2.32 -7.87
CA LEU A 103 29.48 2.07 -7.10
C LEU A 103 29.36 0.76 -6.31
N ARG A 104 30.44 -0.02 -6.23
CA ARG A 104 30.58 -1.07 -5.21
C ARG A 104 31.41 -0.55 -4.03
N VAL A 105 30.96 -0.74 -2.81
CA VAL A 105 31.68 -0.33 -1.58
C VAL A 105 31.74 -1.48 -0.60
N THR A 106 32.96 -1.91 -0.24
CA THR A 106 33.20 -3.14 0.55
C THR A 106 34.28 -2.96 1.61
N ASP A 107 34.16 -3.71 2.70
CA ASP A 107 35.18 -3.87 3.74
C ASP A 107 35.42 -2.57 4.56
N TRP A 108 34.33 -1.84 4.84
CA TRP A 108 34.29 -0.64 5.68
C TRP A 108 33.39 -0.81 6.92
N ASN A 109 33.60 0.01 7.95
CA ASN A 109 32.61 0.14 9.03
C ASN A 109 31.29 0.74 8.48
N TYR A 110 31.37 1.76 7.63
CA TYR A 110 30.24 2.31 6.91
C TYR A 110 30.55 2.35 5.41
N GLY A 111 29.78 1.61 4.61
CA GLY A 111 29.94 1.61 3.15
C GLY A 111 29.59 2.99 2.58
N ILE A 112 28.30 3.32 2.57
CA ILE A 112 27.79 4.64 2.16
C ILE A 112 27.10 5.30 3.36
N TYR A 113 27.60 6.47 3.78
CA TYR A 113 27.08 7.19 4.93
C TYR A 113 26.65 8.62 4.59
N TYR A 114 25.37 8.93 4.77
CA TYR A 114 24.82 10.28 4.75
C TYR A 114 24.60 10.77 6.18
N GLU A 115 25.28 11.84 6.57
CA GLU A 115 25.13 12.49 7.87
C GLU A 115 24.67 13.93 7.70
N THR A 116 23.42 14.20 8.08
CA THR A 116 22.78 15.50 7.85
C THR A 116 22.85 15.90 6.36
N ALA A 117 22.49 14.96 5.48
CA ALA A 117 22.58 15.13 4.04
C ALA A 117 21.29 14.71 3.30
N SER A 118 21.08 15.26 2.11
CA SER A 118 19.96 14.93 1.22
C SER A 118 20.40 14.77 -0.24
N GLY A 119 19.78 13.81 -0.94
CA GLY A 119 20.03 13.54 -2.35
C GLY A 119 19.61 12.13 -2.76
N SER A 120 20.43 11.45 -3.56
CA SER A 120 20.09 10.13 -4.12
C SER A 120 21.22 9.11 -4.00
N ILE A 121 20.86 7.86 -3.69
CA ILE A 121 21.77 6.71 -3.67
C ILE A 121 21.18 5.69 -4.64
N ILE A 122 21.84 5.42 -5.77
CA ILE A 122 21.24 4.73 -6.92
C ILE A 122 22.14 3.62 -7.47
N ASN A 123 21.60 2.41 -7.63
CA ASN A 123 22.32 1.28 -8.26
C ASN A 123 23.70 0.97 -7.62
N ASN A 124 23.83 1.14 -6.30
CA ASN A 124 25.07 0.80 -5.61
C ASN A 124 25.02 -0.61 -5.02
N ILE A 125 26.19 -1.21 -4.84
CA ILE A 125 26.38 -2.46 -4.10
C ILE A 125 27.19 -2.11 -2.85
N ALA A 126 26.60 -2.23 -1.66
CA ALA A 126 27.30 -2.07 -0.39
C ALA A 126 27.37 -3.43 0.29
N ASP A 127 28.56 -4.05 0.33
CA ASP A 127 28.70 -5.41 0.83
C ASP A 127 29.85 -5.61 1.81
N SER A 128 29.73 -6.58 2.71
CA SER A 128 30.76 -6.89 3.73
C SER A 128 31.15 -5.69 4.61
N ASN A 129 30.22 -4.76 4.86
CA ASN A 129 30.43 -3.63 5.77
C ASN A 129 29.76 -3.87 7.12
N TYR A 130 30.11 -3.10 8.14
CA TYR A 130 29.33 -3.11 9.39
C TYR A 130 27.96 -2.44 9.14
N TYR A 131 27.90 -1.26 8.53
CA TYR A 131 26.70 -0.68 7.91
C TYR A 131 26.88 -0.61 6.40
N GLY A 132 25.98 -1.22 5.63
CA GLY A 132 26.00 -1.13 4.17
C GLY A 132 25.67 0.29 3.69
N ILE A 133 24.43 0.72 3.92
CA ILE A 133 23.97 2.09 3.66
C ILE A 133 23.38 2.66 4.94
N TYR A 134 23.91 3.80 5.39
CA TYR A 134 23.47 4.46 6.62
C TYR A 134 23.07 5.91 6.37
N LEU A 135 21.89 6.28 6.86
CA LEU A 135 21.36 7.65 6.87
C LEU A 135 21.15 8.07 8.33
N PHE A 136 21.92 9.04 8.79
CA PHE A 136 21.78 9.63 10.12
C PHE A 136 21.34 11.09 9.99
N ASN A 137 20.23 11.46 10.64
CA ASN A 137 19.66 12.81 10.57
C ASN A 137 19.49 13.31 9.11
N SER A 138 19.20 12.39 8.19
CA SER A 138 19.26 12.62 6.74
C SER A 138 17.89 12.39 6.13
N SER A 139 17.16 13.48 5.96
CA SER A 139 15.79 13.49 5.44
C SER A 139 15.74 13.75 3.93
N ASN A 140 14.64 13.36 3.29
CA ASN A 140 14.33 13.65 1.87
C ASN A 140 15.30 13.00 0.84
N ASN A 141 15.83 11.82 1.14
CA ASN A 141 16.67 11.03 0.26
C ASN A 141 15.88 10.03 -0.58
N ARG A 142 16.45 9.68 -1.74
CA ARG A 142 15.94 8.63 -2.63
C ARG A 142 16.95 7.50 -2.75
N LEU A 143 16.60 6.33 -2.25
CA LEU A 143 17.40 5.11 -2.38
C LEU A 143 16.72 4.22 -3.42
N VAL A 144 17.36 4.01 -4.56
CA VAL A 144 16.77 3.29 -5.69
C VAL A 144 17.68 2.19 -6.20
N ASN A 145 17.16 0.96 -6.28
CA ASN A 145 17.85 -0.20 -6.84
C ASN A 145 19.24 -0.50 -6.20
N ASN A 146 19.43 -0.19 -4.91
CA ASN A 146 20.68 -0.53 -4.23
C ASN A 146 20.64 -1.96 -3.70
N THR A 147 21.80 -2.59 -3.60
CA THR A 147 21.97 -3.90 -2.98
C THR A 147 22.88 -3.76 -1.75
N ALA A 148 22.33 -3.98 -0.56
CA ALA A 148 23.07 -4.11 0.68
C ALA A 148 23.12 -5.59 1.08
N ILE A 149 24.30 -6.22 0.99
CA ILE A 149 24.45 -7.68 1.15
C ILE A 149 25.63 -8.05 2.05
N LEU A 150 25.47 -9.08 2.90
CA LEU A 150 26.54 -9.56 3.80
C LEU A 150 27.08 -8.50 4.77
N ASN A 151 26.27 -7.51 5.13
CA ASN A 151 26.62 -6.50 6.14
C ASN A 151 26.14 -6.93 7.54
N THR A 152 26.65 -6.27 8.59
CA THR A 152 25.99 -6.38 9.91
C THR A 152 24.60 -5.72 9.84
N HIS A 153 24.52 -4.49 9.36
CA HIS A 153 23.28 -3.78 9.11
C HIS A 153 23.18 -3.44 7.62
N GLY A 154 22.13 -3.89 6.93
CA GLY A 154 21.96 -3.69 5.49
C GLY A 154 21.70 -2.23 5.11
N ILE A 155 20.46 -1.78 5.26
CA ILE A 155 20.04 -0.38 5.04
C ILE A 155 19.47 0.16 6.33
N ASN A 156 20.05 1.23 6.86
CA ASN A 156 19.68 1.79 8.15
C ASN A 156 19.39 3.29 8.04
N LEU A 157 18.17 3.68 8.41
CA LEU A 157 17.72 5.07 8.55
C LEU A 157 17.52 5.33 10.04
N PHE A 158 18.38 6.17 10.62
CA PHE A 158 18.36 6.43 12.05
C PHE A 158 18.26 7.91 12.36
N PHE A 159 17.56 8.20 13.46
CA PHE A 159 17.48 9.50 14.12
C PHE A 159 17.09 10.65 13.19
N ARG A 160 15.79 10.95 13.10
CA ARG A 160 15.24 12.06 12.29
C ARG A 160 15.56 11.97 10.80
N SER A 161 15.75 10.76 10.28
CA SER A 161 15.90 10.49 8.85
C SER A 161 14.52 10.32 8.21
N ASN A 162 13.80 11.44 8.11
CA ASN A 162 12.38 11.47 7.75
C ASN A 162 12.16 11.64 6.24
N ASN A 163 10.97 11.27 5.75
CA ASN A 163 10.54 11.53 4.36
C ASN A 163 11.48 10.94 3.28
N ASN A 164 12.17 9.85 3.58
CA ASN A 164 12.99 9.15 2.59
C ASN A 164 12.15 8.16 1.78
N VAL A 165 12.59 7.89 0.55
CA VAL A 165 11.92 7.00 -0.39
C VAL A 165 12.87 5.88 -0.81
N LEU A 166 12.53 4.64 -0.46
CA LEU A 166 13.27 3.42 -0.77
C LEU A 166 12.48 2.62 -1.81
N ILE A 167 13.00 2.52 -3.04
CA ILE A 167 12.36 1.80 -4.14
C ILE A 167 13.27 0.69 -4.66
N ASN A 168 12.75 -0.54 -4.73
CA ASN A 168 13.44 -1.69 -5.33
C ASN A 168 14.84 -1.98 -4.74
N ASN A 169 15.08 -1.66 -3.47
CA ASN A 169 16.36 -1.99 -2.84
C ASN A 169 16.33 -3.44 -2.34
N THR A 170 17.50 -4.06 -2.29
CA THR A 170 17.70 -5.42 -1.79
C THR A 170 18.59 -5.38 -0.54
N ALA A 171 18.05 -5.80 0.60
CA ALA A 171 18.79 -6.01 1.85
C ALA A 171 18.80 -7.51 2.17
N PHE A 172 19.90 -8.19 1.82
CA PHE A 172 19.94 -9.66 1.79
C PHE A 172 21.16 -10.23 2.52
N LEU A 173 21.00 -11.34 3.24
CA LEU A 173 22.10 -11.99 3.98
C LEU A 173 22.86 -11.05 4.95
N ASN A 174 22.20 -10.03 5.48
CA ASN A 174 22.75 -9.17 6.54
C ASN A 174 22.39 -9.74 7.91
N ASN A 175 22.84 -9.13 9.02
CA ASN A 175 22.24 -9.46 10.32
C ASN A 175 20.87 -8.77 10.44
N ASP A 176 20.83 -7.46 10.21
CA ASP A 176 19.59 -6.69 10.09
C ASP A 176 19.34 -6.29 8.63
N GLY A 177 18.12 -6.47 8.13
CA GLY A 177 17.76 -6.14 6.75
C GLY A 177 17.63 -4.63 6.53
N ILE A 178 16.41 -4.11 6.63
CA ILE A 178 16.11 -2.68 6.56
C ILE A 178 15.62 -2.20 7.92
N TYR A 179 16.33 -1.27 8.54
CA TYR A 179 15.98 -0.70 9.84
C TYR A 179 15.65 0.79 9.73
N ILE A 180 14.53 1.19 10.33
CA ILE A 180 14.05 2.58 10.41
C ILE A 180 13.81 2.90 11.88
N GLY A 181 14.73 3.66 12.48
CA GLY A 181 14.70 4.03 13.91
C GLY A 181 14.52 5.52 14.10
N TYR A 182 13.53 5.92 14.92
CA TYR A 182 13.23 7.32 15.23
C TYR A 182 13.10 8.20 13.98
N SER A 183 12.47 7.67 12.92
CA SER A 183 12.51 8.23 11.57
C SER A 183 11.14 8.09 10.88
N ASP A 184 10.44 9.20 10.76
CA ASP A 184 9.03 9.25 10.36
C ASP A 184 8.81 9.42 8.86
N LYS A 185 7.62 9.04 8.39
CA LYS A 185 7.10 9.34 7.04
C LYS A 185 7.95 8.76 5.92
N ASN A 186 8.55 7.60 6.13
CA ASN A 186 9.36 6.93 5.13
C ASN A 186 8.49 6.05 4.21
N LEU A 187 8.85 5.99 2.93
CA LEU A 187 8.11 5.25 1.91
C LEU A 187 8.98 4.12 1.35
N LEU A 188 8.57 2.87 1.60
CA LEU A 188 9.27 1.67 1.17
C LEU A 188 8.41 0.94 0.13
N ILE A 189 8.84 0.96 -1.13
CA ILE A 189 8.12 0.34 -2.24
C ILE A 189 8.97 -0.76 -2.87
N ASN A 190 8.39 -1.97 -2.96
CA ASN A 190 8.97 -3.10 -3.70
C ASN A 190 10.40 -3.46 -3.28
N ASN A 191 10.76 -3.24 -2.02
CA ASN A 191 12.07 -3.65 -1.51
C ASN A 191 12.06 -5.15 -1.18
N VAL A 192 13.22 -5.77 -1.27
CA VAL A 192 13.45 -7.16 -0.89
C VAL A 192 14.30 -7.20 0.36
N ALA A 193 13.79 -7.79 1.44
CA ALA A 193 14.53 -8.03 2.66
C ALA A 193 14.48 -9.51 3.03
N GLY A 194 15.57 -10.25 2.82
CA GLY A 194 15.52 -11.70 2.99
C GLY A 194 16.80 -12.38 3.41
N ARG A 195 16.66 -13.54 4.05
CA ARG A 195 17.78 -14.34 4.56
C ARG A 195 18.69 -13.58 5.52
N ASN A 196 18.14 -12.56 6.19
CA ASN A 196 18.86 -11.84 7.22
C ASN A 196 18.88 -12.66 8.52
N ARG A 197 20.01 -12.62 9.23
CA ARG A 197 20.34 -13.55 10.32
C ARG A 197 20.35 -12.88 11.69
N LEU A 198 19.83 -13.57 12.69
CA LEU A 198 19.87 -13.05 14.04
C LEU A 198 21.28 -13.24 14.66
N ASN A 199 22.02 -12.15 14.86
CA ASN A 199 23.31 -12.14 15.56
C ASN A 199 23.30 -11.12 16.73
N GLY A 200 22.51 -11.37 17.79
CA GLY A 200 22.50 -10.52 18.99
C GLY A 200 21.15 -10.40 19.70
N LEU A 201 21.07 -9.50 20.69
CA LEU A 201 19.95 -9.37 21.64
C LEU A 201 18.73 -8.56 21.14
N SER A 202 18.74 -8.01 19.94
CA SER A 202 17.60 -7.26 19.38
C SER A 202 17.87 -6.88 17.92
N GLY A 203 16.97 -7.20 16.98
CA GLY A 203 16.94 -6.49 15.69
C GLY A 203 16.86 -7.30 14.39
N GLY A 204 17.09 -8.62 14.40
CA GLY A 204 17.27 -9.45 13.18
C GLY A 204 16.06 -9.67 12.27
N GLY A 205 15.14 -8.69 12.21
CA GLY A 205 13.99 -8.69 11.32
C GLY A 205 14.37 -8.38 9.87
N GLY A 206 13.47 -8.71 8.95
CA GLY A 206 13.62 -8.32 7.55
C GLY A 206 13.46 -6.81 7.38
N ILE A 207 12.34 -6.26 7.82
CA ILE A 207 12.10 -4.80 7.88
C ILE A 207 11.62 -4.43 9.28
N THR A 208 12.34 -3.54 9.95
CA THR A 208 12.03 -3.10 11.32
C THR A 208 11.78 -1.60 11.35
N LEU A 209 10.63 -1.20 11.92
CA LEU A 209 10.31 0.17 12.30
C LEU A 209 10.35 0.24 13.83
N ASP A 210 11.18 1.13 14.35
CA ASP A 210 11.34 1.37 15.78
C ASP A 210 11.11 2.85 16.06
N SER A 211 10.10 3.15 16.88
CA SER A 211 9.72 4.51 17.25
C SER A 211 9.53 5.41 16.03
N SER A 212 8.94 4.86 14.96
CA SER A 212 8.84 5.50 13.64
C SER A 212 7.39 5.53 13.16
N TYR A 213 6.91 6.73 12.83
CA TYR A 213 5.49 7.00 12.61
C TYR A 213 5.18 7.32 11.15
N GLN A 214 3.93 7.08 10.74
CA GLN A 214 3.39 7.57 9.47
C GLN A 214 4.13 7.09 8.20
N SER A 215 4.82 5.95 8.27
CA SER A 215 5.52 5.34 7.16
C SER A 215 4.60 4.42 6.36
N ILE A 216 4.92 4.22 5.08
CA ILE A 216 4.17 3.37 4.16
C ILE A 216 5.09 2.30 3.61
N LEU A 217 4.75 1.04 3.86
CA LEU A 217 5.41 -0.13 3.33
C LEU A 217 4.48 -0.77 2.31
N SER A 218 4.80 -0.66 1.02
CA SER A 218 3.98 -1.20 -0.06
C SER A 218 4.72 -2.16 -0.97
N GLY A 219 4.17 -3.35 -1.21
CA GLY A 219 4.74 -4.28 -2.20
C GLY A 219 6.08 -4.91 -1.81
N ASN A 220 6.51 -4.83 -0.55
CA ASN A 220 7.81 -5.35 -0.13
C ASN A 220 7.78 -6.88 0.01
N ILE A 221 8.88 -7.54 -0.35
CA ILE A 221 9.06 -9.00 -0.21
C ILE A 221 10.02 -9.25 0.96
N VAL A 222 9.49 -9.79 2.05
CA VAL A 222 10.20 -9.94 3.32
C VAL A 222 10.20 -11.40 3.75
N THR A 223 11.23 -12.14 3.33
CA THR A 223 11.18 -13.60 3.36
C THR A 223 12.43 -14.29 3.88
N SER A 224 12.23 -15.43 4.55
CA SER A 224 13.30 -16.31 4.99
C SER A 224 14.29 -15.66 5.95
N ASN A 225 13.85 -14.69 6.75
CA ASN A 225 14.67 -14.09 7.80
C ASN A 225 14.61 -14.96 9.07
N ASP A 226 15.69 -14.98 9.86
CA ASP A 226 15.76 -15.81 11.08
C ASP A 226 14.79 -15.33 12.16
N ALA A 227 14.52 -14.01 12.23
CA ALA A 227 13.54 -13.42 13.14
C ALA A 227 12.18 -13.19 12.45
N SER A 228 11.45 -12.14 12.84
CA SER A 228 10.18 -11.76 12.20
C SER A 228 10.41 -11.12 10.83
N GLY A 229 9.41 -11.20 9.95
CA GLY A 229 9.44 -10.54 8.66
C GLY A 229 9.43 -9.02 8.81
N ILE A 230 8.26 -8.46 9.14
CA ILE A 230 8.07 -7.03 9.37
C ILE A 230 7.77 -6.78 10.86
N SER A 231 8.54 -5.92 11.50
CA SER A 231 8.38 -5.60 12.92
C SER A 231 8.13 -4.12 13.14
N LEU A 232 7.08 -3.79 13.90
CA LEU A 232 6.76 -2.43 14.36
C LEU A 232 6.91 -2.41 15.89
N TYR A 233 7.85 -1.61 16.39
CA TYR A 233 8.06 -1.35 17.82
C TYR A 233 7.78 0.13 18.09
N TYR A 234 6.84 0.44 18.99
CA TYR A 234 6.49 1.83 19.34
C TYR A 234 6.15 2.70 18.10
N SER A 235 5.60 2.08 17.05
CA SER A 235 5.51 2.63 15.71
C SER A 235 4.05 2.73 15.26
N ASP A 236 3.46 3.88 15.53
CA ASP A 236 2.05 4.16 15.27
C ASP A 236 1.78 4.75 13.87
N ASN A 237 0.53 4.62 13.41
CA ASN A 237 0.02 5.29 12.21
C ASN A 237 0.70 4.90 10.89
N ASN A 238 1.26 3.69 10.80
CA ASN A 238 1.88 3.18 9.59
C ASN A 238 0.88 2.41 8.71
N ILE A 239 1.18 2.32 7.42
CA ILE A 239 0.38 1.56 6.44
C ILE A 239 1.25 0.46 5.84
N LEU A 240 0.83 -0.78 6.02
CA LEU A 240 1.43 -1.97 5.42
C LEU A 240 0.44 -2.51 4.37
N ASP A 241 0.74 -2.28 3.10
CA ASP A 241 -0.13 -2.66 1.99
C ASP A 241 0.59 -3.59 0.99
N ARG A 242 -0.03 -4.70 0.58
CA ARG A 242 0.52 -5.60 -0.46
C ARG A 242 1.93 -6.15 -0.18
N ASN A 243 2.33 -6.28 1.09
CA ASN A 243 3.61 -6.89 1.42
C ASN A 243 3.49 -8.42 1.46
N ILE A 244 4.58 -9.12 1.14
CA ILE A 244 4.71 -10.56 1.27
C ILE A 244 5.66 -10.83 2.43
N ALA A 245 5.14 -11.30 3.55
CA ALA A 245 5.91 -11.66 4.75
C ALA A 245 5.87 -13.17 4.96
N GLY A 246 6.87 -13.88 4.43
CA GLY A 246 6.79 -15.34 4.31
C GLY A 246 8.03 -16.11 4.71
N THR A 247 7.87 -17.32 5.25
CA THR A 247 8.97 -18.22 5.64
C THR A 247 9.96 -17.64 6.65
N ASN A 248 9.54 -16.66 7.45
CA ASN A 248 10.37 -16.08 8.50
C ASN A 248 10.32 -16.96 9.77
N GLY A 249 11.43 -16.99 10.52
CA GLY A 249 11.63 -17.91 11.64
C GLY A 249 10.75 -17.64 12.86
N VAL A 250 10.24 -16.40 12.99
CA VAL A 250 9.33 -15.99 14.06
C VAL A 250 7.98 -15.57 13.48
N ASP A 251 7.58 -14.31 13.58
CA ASP A 251 6.29 -13.85 13.09
C ASP A 251 6.42 -13.31 11.66
N GLY A 252 5.39 -13.46 10.83
CA GLY A 252 5.35 -12.77 9.55
C GLY A 252 5.33 -11.25 9.77
N ILE A 253 4.39 -10.79 10.61
CA ILE A 253 4.26 -9.39 11.01
C ILE A 253 4.04 -9.31 12.52
N ILE A 254 4.79 -8.46 13.22
CA ILE A 254 4.60 -8.17 14.65
C ILE A 254 4.34 -6.68 14.89
N LEU A 255 3.32 -6.37 15.70
CA LEU A 255 3.01 -5.03 16.21
C LEU A 255 3.18 -5.03 17.72
N ASP A 256 4.27 -4.42 18.17
CA ASP A 256 4.60 -4.29 19.58
C ASP A 256 4.50 -2.84 20.04
N THR A 257 3.61 -2.58 21.00
CA THR A 257 3.26 -1.24 21.48
C THR A 257 2.99 -0.27 20.31
N SER A 258 2.29 -0.73 19.28
CA SER A 258 2.12 -0.03 18.00
C SER A 258 0.64 0.05 17.63
N SER A 259 0.13 1.28 17.54
CA SER A 259 -1.30 1.59 17.43
C SER A 259 -1.67 2.33 16.15
N ASN A 260 -2.95 2.25 15.78
CA ASN A 260 -3.53 2.96 14.64
C ASN A 260 -2.85 2.64 13.29
N ASN A 261 -2.29 1.44 13.14
CA ASN A 261 -1.72 0.98 11.88
C ASN A 261 -2.80 0.33 10.99
N ILE A 262 -2.58 0.36 9.68
CA ILE A 262 -3.45 -0.30 8.69
C ILE A 262 -2.65 -1.41 8.00
N LEU A 263 -3.13 -2.64 8.11
CA LEU A 263 -2.58 -3.82 7.43
C LEU A 263 -3.61 -4.31 6.42
N SER A 264 -3.35 -4.12 5.13
CA SER A 264 -4.24 -4.57 4.06
C SER A 264 -3.52 -5.20 2.88
N ASN A 265 -4.19 -6.11 2.17
CA ASN A 265 -3.67 -6.79 0.98
C ASN A 265 -2.35 -7.54 1.19
N ASN A 266 -1.93 -7.83 2.43
CA ASN A 266 -0.67 -8.50 2.68
C ASN A 266 -0.83 -10.02 2.55
N THR A 267 0.23 -10.70 2.12
CA THR A 267 0.33 -12.17 2.16
C THR A 267 1.31 -12.57 3.26
N ILE A 268 0.79 -13.23 4.30
CA ILE A 268 1.54 -13.66 5.48
C ILE A 268 1.53 -15.19 5.52
N ASN A 269 2.63 -15.82 5.11
CA ASN A 269 2.63 -17.26 4.88
C ASN A 269 3.82 -18.05 5.42
N SER A 270 3.55 -19.25 5.93
CA SER A 270 4.59 -20.23 6.30
C SER A 270 5.62 -19.71 7.32
N ASN A 271 5.23 -18.79 8.19
CA ASN A 271 6.04 -18.34 9.32
C ASN A 271 5.78 -19.20 10.56
N SER A 272 6.49 -18.96 11.66
CA SER A 272 6.13 -19.54 12.96
C SER A 272 4.79 -18.98 13.43
N GLY A 273 4.68 -17.67 13.62
CA GLY A 273 3.40 -16.96 13.81
C GLY A 273 3.04 -16.14 12.57
N GLY A 274 1.76 -15.98 12.25
CA GLY A 274 1.36 -15.12 11.14
C GLY A 274 1.44 -13.64 11.53
N ILE A 275 0.37 -13.11 12.11
CA ILE A 275 0.33 -11.75 12.66
C ILE A 275 0.28 -11.81 14.18
N TYR A 276 1.24 -11.18 14.85
CA TYR A 276 1.25 -11.09 16.31
C TYR A 276 1.11 -9.63 16.77
N ILE A 277 0.11 -9.34 17.59
CA ILE A 277 -0.12 -8.04 18.21
C ILE A 277 0.11 -8.20 19.71
N THR A 278 1.14 -7.53 20.25
CA THR A 278 1.50 -7.67 21.66
C THR A 278 0.57 -6.87 22.57
N TYR A 279 0.51 -7.32 23.82
CA TYR A 279 -0.22 -6.68 24.90
C TYR A 279 0.71 -6.54 26.11
N PHE A 280 1.07 -5.31 26.47
CA PHE A 280 1.76 -5.01 27.72
C PHE A 280 1.14 -3.77 28.38
N ASP A 281 0.49 -3.99 29.54
CA ASP A 281 -0.07 -2.99 30.47
C ASP A 281 -0.92 -1.85 29.88
N GLU A 282 -1.50 -0.97 30.72
CA GLU A 282 -2.40 0.11 30.23
C GLU A 282 -1.68 1.17 29.38
N ILE A 283 -0.34 1.23 29.42
CA ILE A 283 0.47 2.29 28.80
C ILE A 283 1.12 1.80 27.49
N GLY A 284 1.35 0.49 27.33
CA GLY A 284 2.03 -0.13 26.19
C GLY A 284 1.14 -0.92 25.20
N LEU A 285 -0.13 -0.56 25.02
CA LEU A 285 -1.05 -1.35 24.18
C LEU A 285 -0.92 -1.05 22.69
N SER A 286 -0.78 -2.11 21.87
CA SER A 286 -1.09 -2.09 20.45
C SER A 286 -2.61 -2.09 20.24
N ARG A 287 -3.19 -0.94 19.89
CA ARG A 287 -4.65 -0.75 19.75
C ARG A 287 -5.05 -0.01 18.48
N ASN A 288 -6.33 -0.10 18.13
CA ASN A 288 -6.94 0.55 16.98
C ASN A 288 -6.25 0.22 15.65
N ASN A 289 -5.55 -0.91 15.56
CA ASN A 289 -5.02 -1.37 14.29
C ASN A 289 -6.17 -1.94 13.46
N LEU A 290 -6.17 -1.66 12.16
CA LEU A 290 -7.17 -2.12 11.20
C LEU A 290 -6.53 -3.15 10.27
N ILE A 291 -7.00 -4.39 10.35
CA ILE A 291 -6.45 -5.56 9.64
C ILE A 291 -7.56 -6.19 8.80
N TYR A 292 -7.52 -6.01 7.49
CA TYR A 292 -8.51 -6.55 6.56
C TYR A 292 -7.86 -6.83 5.21
N HIS A 293 -8.46 -7.69 4.39
CA HIS A 293 -7.95 -8.07 3.09
C HIS A 293 -6.53 -8.67 3.14
N ASN A 294 -6.18 -9.43 4.17
CA ASN A 294 -4.89 -10.13 4.21
C ASN A 294 -5.07 -11.63 3.97
N ASN A 295 -4.10 -12.25 3.31
CA ASN A 295 -4.00 -13.69 3.17
C ASN A 295 -3.10 -14.26 4.29
N ILE A 296 -3.68 -14.97 5.25
CA ILE A 296 -2.98 -15.52 6.41
C ILE A 296 -2.90 -17.05 6.27
N ILE A 297 -1.73 -17.54 5.79
CA ILE A 297 -1.62 -18.86 5.17
C ILE A 297 -0.57 -19.76 5.87
N ASN A 298 -1.00 -20.91 6.38
CA ASN A 298 -0.13 -21.99 6.83
C ASN A 298 0.99 -21.55 7.80
N ASN A 299 0.71 -20.59 8.68
CA ASN A 299 1.62 -20.23 9.77
C ASN A 299 1.52 -21.30 10.87
N THR A 300 2.67 -21.78 11.34
CA THR A 300 2.75 -23.10 12.00
C THR A 300 2.32 -23.12 13.47
N ARG A 301 2.58 -22.04 14.22
CA ARG A 301 2.23 -21.88 15.64
C ARG A 301 0.85 -21.25 15.82
N PHE A 302 0.55 -20.20 15.07
CA PHE A 302 -0.76 -19.53 15.01
C PHE A 302 -0.88 -18.71 13.72
N GLN A 303 -2.10 -18.56 13.20
CA GLN A 303 -2.36 -17.64 12.07
C GLN A 303 -2.35 -16.19 12.53
N ALA A 304 -3.03 -15.89 13.63
CA ALA A 304 -2.96 -14.60 14.29
C ALA A 304 -3.06 -14.74 15.81
N LEU A 305 -2.48 -13.78 16.52
CA LEU A 305 -2.64 -13.62 17.95
C LEU A 305 -2.75 -12.13 18.29
N ASP A 306 -3.84 -11.78 18.95
CA ASP A 306 -4.21 -10.46 19.49
C ASP A 306 -4.66 -10.64 20.94
N ASP A 307 -4.68 -9.56 21.73
CA ASP A 307 -5.01 -9.62 23.16
C ASP A 307 -6.36 -10.30 23.40
N TYR A 308 -6.32 -11.41 24.13
CA TYR A 308 -7.47 -12.23 24.46
C TYR A 308 -8.45 -11.53 25.40
N TYR A 309 -7.97 -10.67 26.31
CA TYR A 309 -8.80 -10.12 27.37
C TYR A 309 -9.54 -8.85 26.92
N PHE A 310 -8.88 -7.98 26.16
CA PHE A 310 -9.46 -6.73 25.67
C PHE A 310 -9.00 -6.43 24.23
N PRO A 311 -9.50 -7.15 23.22
CA PRO A 311 -9.13 -6.88 21.83
C PRO A 311 -9.60 -5.46 21.47
N LYS A 312 -8.63 -4.59 21.21
CA LYS A 312 -8.80 -3.19 20.81
C LYS A 312 -8.46 -2.99 19.33
N ASN A 313 -8.19 -4.07 18.60
CA ASN A 313 -7.88 -4.05 17.18
C ASN A 313 -9.07 -4.60 16.39
N GLN A 314 -9.12 -4.20 15.13
CA GLN A 314 -10.24 -4.43 14.24
C GLN A 314 -9.77 -5.33 13.10
N TRP A 315 -10.25 -6.57 13.06
CA TRP A 315 -9.83 -7.60 12.10
C TRP A 315 -10.75 -7.71 10.86
N TYR A 316 -11.54 -6.68 10.61
CA TYR A 316 -12.36 -6.52 9.41
C TYR A 316 -12.71 -5.04 9.24
N ASP A 317 -12.90 -4.56 8.01
CA ASP A 317 -13.34 -3.18 7.79
C ASP A 317 -14.85 -3.05 8.08
N PRO A 318 -15.27 -2.22 9.06
CA PRO A 318 -16.69 -2.11 9.45
C PRO A 318 -17.54 -1.32 8.45
N ALA A 319 -16.93 -0.55 7.55
CA ALA A 319 -17.63 0.17 6.49
C ALA A 319 -17.83 -0.72 5.25
N LEU A 320 -16.85 -1.56 4.93
CA LEU A 320 -16.94 -2.52 3.82
C LEU A 320 -17.68 -3.80 4.20
N LEU A 321 -17.66 -4.16 5.49
CA LEU A 321 -18.07 -5.48 5.99
C LEU A 321 -17.24 -6.59 5.35
N GLU A 322 -15.92 -6.38 5.27
CA GLU A 322 -14.98 -7.31 4.63
C GLU A 322 -13.78 -7.59 5.55
N GLY A 323 -13.37 -8.85 5.61
CA GLY A 323 -12.35 -9.36 6.52
C GLY A 323 -11.09 -9.86 5.82
N ASN A 324 -10.48 -10.91 6.35
CA ASN A 324 -9.24 -11.52 5.90
C ASN A 324 -9.48 -12.96 5.42
N TYR A 325 -8.56 -13.49 4.62
CA TYR A 325 -8.50 -14.91 4.31
C TYR A 325 -7.65 -15.65 5.33
N TRP A 326 -8.14 -16.81 5.78
CA TRP A 326 -7.48 -17.66 6.76
C TRP A 326 -7.41 -19.09 6.23
N SER A 327 -6.19 -19.62 6.05
CA SER A 327 -6.00 -21.00 5.56
C SER A 327 -6.59 -22.09 6.47
N ASP A 328 -6.80 -21.78 7.75
CA ASP A 328 -7.41 -22.66 8.74
C ASP A 328 -8.92 -22.47 8.91
N TYR A 329 -9.51 -21.45 8.28
CA TYR A 329 -10.96 -21.28 8.25
C TYR A 329 -11.60 -22.40 7.43
N LYS A 330 -12.60 -23.06 8.02
CA LYS A 330 -13.33 -24.20 7.43
C LYS A 330 -14.80 -23.87 7.18
N GLY A 331 -15.18 -22.61 7.30
CA GLY A 331 -16.52 -22.16 6.97
C GLY A 331 -16.79 -22.30 5.48
N VAL A 332 -18.07 -22.20 5.13
CA VAL A 332 -18.57 -22.25 3.75
C VAL A 332 -19.30 -20.96 3.44
N ASP A 333 -19.26 -20.58 2.16
CA ASP A 333 -20.05 -19.52 1.54
C ASP A 333 -21.19 -20.23 0.76
N ASP A 334 -22.36 -20.34 1.40
CA ASP A 334 -23.52 -21.08 0.88
C ASP A 334 -24.83 -20.27 0.94
N GLY A 335 -24.77 -19.01 1.37
CA GLY A 335 -25.89 -18.08 1.49
C GLY A 335 -26.88 -18.39 2.62
N ASN A 336 -26.58 -19.35 3.52
CA ASN A 336 -27.51 -19.74 4.59
C ASN A 336 -27.36 -18.92 5.88
N GLY A 337 -26.46 -17.94 5.92
CA GLY A 337 -26.30 -17.02 7.04
C GLY A 337 -27.36 -15.93 7.08
N THR A 338 -27.00 -14.78 7.65
CA THR A 338 -27.89 -13.62 7.78
C THR A 338 -27.13 -12.33 7.57
N GLY A 339 -27.77 -11.30 7.00
CA GLY A 339 -27.13 -9.99 6.84
C GLY A 339 -26.07 -10.06 5.76
N ARG A 340 -24.81 -9.69 6.05
CA ARG A 340 -23.74 -9.81 5.04
C ARG A 340 -23.44 -11.27 4.64
N HIS A 341 -23.87 -12.23 5.45
CA HIS A 341 -23.64 -13.67 5.29
C HIS A 341 -24.81 -14.42 4.60
N ASP A 342 -25.76 -13.71 3.98
CA ASP A 342 -26.87 -14.34 3.25
C ASP A 342 -26.67 -14.34 1.72
N LEU A 343 -25.48 -13.96 1.26
CA LEU A 343 -25.12 -13.87 -0.14
C LEU A 343 -24.16 -14.99 -0.54
N SER A 344 -24.70 -16.02 -1.21
CA SER A 344 -23.86 -17.07 -1.80
C SER A 344 -22.97 -16.52 -2.93
N GLY A 345 -21.68 -16.77 -2.87
CA GLY A 345 -20.71 -16.48 -3.93
C GLY A 345 -20.02 -15.12 -3.81
N ASP A 346 -20.21 -14.39 -2.71
CA ASP A 346 -19.44 -13.18 -2.42
C ASP A 346 -18.07 -13.48 -1.75
N HIS A 347 -17.76 -14.77 -1.58
CA HIS A 347 -16.56 -15.34 -0.99
C HIS A 347 -16.42 -15.10 0.52
N ILE A 348 -17.38 -14.44 1.17
CA ILE A 348 -17.41 -14.29 2.62
C ILE A 348 -18.07 -15.54 3.19
N GLY A 349 -17.47 -16.14 4.22
CA GLY A 349 -18.04 -17.33 4.82
C GLY A 349 -19.24 -17.04 5.72
N ASP A 350 -20.19 -17.96 5.72
CA ASP A 350 -21.49 -17.84 6.40
C ASP A 350 -21.57 -18.63 7.70
N THR A 351 -20.61 -19.53 7.92
CA THR A 351 -20.54 -20.43 9.07
C THR A 351 -19.23 -20.26 9.82
N LEU A 352 -19.15 -20.68 11.09
CA LEU A 352 -17.94 -20.54 11.91
C LEU A 352 -17.47 -19.08 12.09
N ILE A 353 -18.40 -18.14 12.03
CA ILE A 353 -18.17 -16.71 12.29
C ILE A 353 -18.43 -16.36 13.77
N PRO A 354 -17.68 -15.42 14.37
CA PRO A 354 -16.42 -14.85 13.87
C PRO A 354 -15.24 -15.84 13.98
N HIS A 355 -14.27 -15.76 13.06
CA HIS A 355 -13.08 -16.61 13.04
C HIS A 355 -11.81 -15.84 13.43
N PRO A 356 -10.85 -16.45 14.16
CA PRO A 356 -10.96 -17.75 14.85
C PRO A 356 -11.76 -17.68 16.16
N SER A 357 -12.06 -16.48 16.65
CA SER A 357 -12.86 -16.30 17.86
C SER A 357 -13.65 -15.00 17.84
N ALA A 358 -14.51 -14.83 18.84
CA ALA A 358 -15.20 -13.57 19.09
C ALA A 358 -14.26 -12.36 18.95
N LYS A 359 -14.67 -11.37 18.17
CA LYS A 359 -13.98 -10.07 17.96
C LYS A 359 -12.72 -10.09 17.08
N TYR A 360 -12.36 -11.21 16.47
CA TYR A 360 -11.42 -11.20 15.34
C TYR A 360 -12.20 -10.85 14.08
N ASP A 361 -12.36 -11.80 13.17
CA ASP A 361 -12.85 -11.54 11.84
C ASP A 361 -14.31 -11.96 11.73
N GLN A 362 -15.19 -10.97 11.54
CA GLN A 362 -16.62 -11.23 11.32
C GLN A 362 -16.91 -11.60 9.87
N TYR A 363 -16.03 -11.27 8.92
CA TYR A 363 -16.23 -11.46 7.49
C TYR A 363 -15.05 -12.23 6.87
N PRO A 364 -14.73 -13.44 7.39
CA PRO A 364 -13.61 -14.21 6.89
C PRO A 364 -13.87 -14.67 5.45
N TYR A 365 -12.88 -14.51 4.59
CA TYR A 365 -12.93 -15.02 3.22
C TYR A 365 -12.67 -16.52 3.18
N VAL A 366 -13.38 -17.24 2.32
CA VAL A 366 -13.20 -18.71 2.10
C VAL A 366 -12.10 -19.05 1.10
N TYR A 367 -11.60 -18.08 0.32
CA TYR A 367 -10.52 -18.24 -0.66
C TYR A 367 -9.48 -17.11 -0.55
N GLU A 368 -8.23 -17.43 -0.92
CA GLU A 368 -7.16 -16.44 -1.08
C GLU A 368 -7.61 -15.33 -2.04
N ASP A 369 -7.29 -14.07 -1.70
CA ASP A 369 -7.69 -12.88 -2.46
C ASP A 369 -9.22 -12.76 -2.69
N GLY A 370 -10.06 -13.30 -1.80
CA GLY A 370 -11.52 -13.32 -1.97
C GLY A 370 -12.18 -11.94 -2.16
N TRP A 371 -11.55 -10.87 -1.69
CA TRP A 371 -11.95 -9.47 -1.90
C TRP A 371 -11.66 -8.93 -3.31
N MET A 372 -10.82 -9.61 -4.09
CA MET A 372 -10.43 -9.21 -5.44
C MET A 372 -11.50 -9.58 -6.48
N ARG A 373 -12.75 -9.23 -6.21
CA ARG A 373 -13.94 -9.56 -7.02
C ARG A 373 -14.64 -8.31 -7.55
N PRO A 374 -15.41 -8.42 -8.65
CA PRO A 374 -16.29 -7.35 -9.08
C PRO A 374 -17.22 -6.88 -7.97
N SER A 375 -17.35 -5.56 -7.78
CA SER A 375 -18.27 -4.99 -6.80
C SER A 375 -19.07 -3.82 -7.34
N ILE A 376 -20.33 -3.71 -6.92
CA ILE A 376 -21.23 -2.61 -7.24
C ILE A 376 -21.74 -1.96 -5.97
N ILE A 377 -21.73 -0.63 -5.93
CA ILE A 377 -22.25 0.17 -4.81
C ILE A 377 -23.09 1.30 -5.37
N ILE A 378 -24.30 1.44 -4.83
CA ILE A 378 -25.17 2.61 -5.03
C ILE A 378 -25.25 3.38 -3.72
N TYR A 379 -25.21 4.71 -3.82
CA TYR A 379 -25.49 5.59 -2.70
C TYR A 379 -26.24 6.83 -3.17
N LEU A 380 -27.03 7.41 -2.26
CA LEU A 380 -27.90 8.55 -2.54
C LEU A 380 -27.36 9.82 -1.86
N SER A 381 -27.63 10.97 -2.49
CA SER A 381 -27.30 12.27 -1.90
C SER A 381 -28.07 12.60 -0.62
N ASN A 382 -29.25 11.98 -0.44
CA ASN A 382 -30.11 12.13 0.74
C ASN A 382 -30.94 10.85 0.93
N LYS A 383 -31.51 10.64 2.11
CA LYS A 383 -32.36 9.46 2.40
C LYS A 383 -33.86 9.78 2.45
N THR A 384 -34.23 11.05 2.35
CA THR A 384 -35.62 11.51 2.34
C THR A 384 -35.81 12.54 1.23
N PHE A 385 -36.90 12.39 0.47
CA PHE A 385 -37.22 13.28 -0.63
C PHE A 385 -38.71 13.67 -0.67
N SER A 386 -38.98 14.86 -1.17
CA SER A 386 -40.31 15.43 -1.44
C SER A 386 -40.48 15.76 -2.93
N PRO A 387 -41.72 16.00 -3.42
CA PRO A 387 -41.94 16.40 -4.81
C PRO A 387 -41.12 17.64 -5.20
N GLY A 388 -40.47 17.59 -6.36
CA GLY A 388 -39.64 18.67 -6.90
C GLY A 388 -38.19 18.69 -6.42
N GLU A 389 -37.83 17.94 -5.38
CA GLU A 389 -36.44 17.80 -4.95
C GLU A 389 -35.64 16.95 -5.94
N THR A 390 -34.33 17.17 -6.01
CA THR A 390 -33.45 16.39 -6.89
C THR A 390 -32.76 15.28 -6.10
N MET A 391 -33.01 14.03 -6.49
CA MET A 391 -32.24 12.87 -6.06
C MET A 391 -31.04 12.71 -6.98
N SER A 392 -29.83 12.72 -6.39
CA SER A 392 -28.62 12.29 -7.11
C SER A 392 -28.28 10.87 -6.68
N VAL A 393 -28.27 9.97 -7.66
CA VAL A 393 -27.90 8.57 -7.50
C VAL A 393 -26.46 8.43 -7.97
N SER A 394 -25.63 7.91 -7.07
CA SER A 394 -24.24 7.63 -7.38
C SER A 394 -24.05 6.14 -7.63
N LEU A 395 -23.16 5.81 -8.56
CA LEU A 395 -22.81 4.43 -8.88
C LEU A 395 -21.29 4.27 -8.84
N ARG A 396 -20.84 3.28 -8.07
CA ARG A 396 -19.47 2.77 -8.11
C ARG A 396 -19.49 1.33 -8.58
N LEU A 397 -18.64 1.00 -9.55
CA LEU A 397 -18.45 -0.32 -10.09
C LEU A 397 -16.95 -0.58 -10.17
N THR A 398 -16.47 -1.64 -9.54
CA THR A 398 -15.05 -2.00 -9.54
C THR A 398 -14.86 -3.46 -9.93
N ASN A 399 -13.67 -3.79 -10.43
CA ASN A 399 -13.18 -5.15 -10.58
C ASN A 399 -11.66 -5.14 -10.33
N PRO A 400 -11.23 -5.14 -9.06
CA PRO A 400 -9.81 -5.10 -8.70
C PRO A 400 -9.05 -6.34 -9.16
N GLY A 401 -9.74 -7.48 -9.33
CA GLY A 401 -9.17 -8.74 -9.75
C GLY A 401 -8.85 -8.83 -11.24
N LYS A 402 -8.93 -10.06 -11.76
CA LYS A 402 -8.70 -10.36 -13.19
C LYS A 402 -9.94 -9.98 -14.01
N LYS A 403 -9.80 -9.99 -15.34
CA LYS A 403 -10.92 -9.81 -16.26
C LYS A 403 -12.01 -10.85 -15.99
N THR A 404 -13.25 -10.41 -15.78
CA THR A 404 -14.36 -11.28 -15.36
C THR A 404 -15.62 -10.96 -16.17
N ASN A 405 -16.35 -12.01 -16.58
CA ASN A 405 -17.67 -11.86 -17.17
C ASN A 405 -18.72 -11.90 -16.07
N VAL A 406 -19.65 -10.96 -16.10
CA VAL A 406 -20.72 -10.81 -15.10
C VAL A 406 -22.02 -10.39 -15.76
N SER A 407 -23.14 -10.54 -15.06
CA SER A 407 -24.35 -9.76 -15.35
C SER A 407 -24.48 -8.63 -14.33
N ALA A 408 -25.05 -7.49 -14.73
CA ALA A 408 -25.28 -6.36 -13.85
C ALA A 408 -26.73 -5.86 -13.96
N ASP A 409 -27.38 -5.75 -12.81
CA ASP A 409 -28.79 -5.40 -12.68
C ASP A 409 -28.94 -4.25 -11.69
N ILE A 410 -29.75 -3.24 -12.04
CA ILE A 410 -30.10 -2.11 -11.17
C ILE A 410 -31.60 -1.84 -11.28
N TRP A 411 -32.29 -1.77 -10.15
CA TRP A 411 -33.72 -1.47 -10.09
C TRP A 411 -34.07 -0.68 -8.83
N ILE A 412 -35.33 -0.27 -8.74
CA ILE A 412 -35.92 0.36 -7.56
C ILE A 412 -37.00 -0.57 -7.02
N ASP A 413 -36.93 -0.90 -5.73
CA ASP A 413 -38.00 -1.57 -5.02
C ASP A 413 -39.08 -0.55 -4.64
N LEU A 414 -40.32 -0.86 -5.01
CA LEU A 414 -41.49 -0.01 -4.78
C LEU A 414 -42.24 -0.43 -3.50
N PRO A 415 -42.94 0.51 -2.84
CA PRO A 415 -43.87 0.19 -1.76
C PRO A 415 -44.90 -0.83 -2.25
N GLY A 416 -44.88 -2.04 -1.67
CA GLY A 416 -45.75 -3.15 -2.07
C GLY A 416 -45.01 -4.33 -2.72
N GLY A 417 -43.71 -4.23 -2.98
CA GLY A 417 -42.86 -5.34 -3.42
C GLY A 417 -42.62 -5.45 -4.93
N ASP A 418 -43.20 -4.54 -5.73
CA ASP A 418 -42.93 -4.47 -7.16
C ASP A 418 -41.53 -3.87 -7.46
N LYS A 419 -40.95 -4.24 -8.61
CA LYS A 419 -39.62 -3.77 -9.05
C LYS A 419 -39.72 -2.88 -10.28
N TYR A 420 -39.06 -1.73 -10.25
CA TYR A 420 -38.86 -0.87 -11.41
C TYR A 420 -37.43 -0.99 -11.95
N TRP A 421 -37.27 -1.65 -13.10
CA TRP A 421 -35.97 -1.92 -13.70
C TRP A 421 -35.38 -0.67 -14.36
N VAL A 422 -34.17 -0.30 -13.96
CA VAL A 422 -33.44 0.87 -14.49
C VAL A 422 -32.35 0.42 -15.45
N TYR A 423 -31.62 -0.63 -15.08
CA TYR A 423 -30.59 -1.24 -15.90
C TYR A 423 -30.66 -2.74 -15.76
N ARG A 424 -30.52 -3.45 -16.88
CA ARG A 424 -30.40 -4.91 -16.92
C ARG A 424 -29.49 -5.27 -18.05
N ASN A 425 -28.32 -5.79 -17.72
CA ASN A 425 -27.40 -6.30 -18.72
C ASN A 425 -27.01 -7.74 -18.39
N PRO A 426 -27.45 -8.71 -19.20
CA PRO A 426 -27.20 -10.12 -18.93
C PRO A 426 -25.74 -10.52 -19.17
N SER A 427 -24.91 -9.67 -19.80
CA SER A 427 -23.50 -9.98 -20.05
C SER A 427 -22.65 -8.71 -20.22
N VAL A 428 -21.84 -8.42 -19.21
CA VAL A 428 -20.81 -7.39 -19.17
C VAL A 428 -19.47 -8.06 -18.89
N THR A 429 -18.43 -7.69 -19.63
CA THR A 429 -17.06 -8.09 -19.31
C THR A 429 -16.35 -6.95 -18.63
N LEU A 430 -16.03 -7.10 -17.35
CA LEU A 430 -15.26 -6.12 -16.59
C LEU A 430 -13.77 -6.41 -16.76
N PRO A 431 -12.96 -5.44 -17.25
CA PRO A 431 -11.50 -5.56 -17.26
C PRO A 431 -10.96 -5.77 -15.84
N GLY A 432 -9.78 -6.37 -15.71
CA GLY A 432 -9.08 -6.40 -14.42
C GLY A 432 -8.53 -5.02 -14.07
N GLY A 433 -8.51 -4.69 -12.78
CA GLY A 433 -8.20 -3.34 -12.28
C GLY A 433 -9.21 -2.27 -12.70
N PHE A 434 -10.42 -2.65 -13.09
CA PHE A 434 -11.45 -1.69 -13.51
C PHE A 434 -11.98 -0.91 -12.31
N GLU A 435 -12.05 0.41 -12.44
CA GLU A 435 -12.69 1.28 -11.47
C GLU A 435 -13.52 2.34 -12.20
N TYR A 436 -14.81 2.40 -11.87
CA TYR A 436 -15.73 3.42 -12.32
C TYR A 436 -16.49 3.98 -11.12
N THR A 437 -16.39 5.29 -10.91
CA THR A 437 -17.16 6.01 -9.89
C THR A 437 -17.82 7.20 -10.55
N ASN A 438 -19.15 7.27 -10.50
CA ASN A 438 -19.91 8.42 -10.96
C ASN A 438 -20.85 8.91 -9.84
N PRO A 439 -20.54 10.04 -9.19
CA PRO A 439 -21.33 10.58 -8.08
C PRO A 439 -22.67 11.22 -8.52
N ALA A 440 -22.93 11.27 -9.83
CA ALA A 440 -24.16 11.77 -10.39
C ALA A 440 -24.57 10.90 -11.59
N TRP A 441 -24.49 9.58 -11.40
CA TRP A 441 -24.83 8.60 -12.42
C TRP A 441 -26.24 8.81 -12.95
N LEU A 442 -27.20 9.08 -12.06
CA LEU A 442 -28.53 9.56 -12.41
C LEU A 442 -28.91 10.77 -11.57
N LYS A 443 -29.62 11.71 -12.19
CA LYS A 443 -30.26 12.84 -11.52
C LYS A 443 -31.75 12.79 -11.79
N ILE A 444 -32.54 12.63 -10.74
CA ILE A 444 -33.99 12.49 -10.83
C ILE A 444 -34.61 13.68 -10.11
N ILE A 445 -35.38 14.50 -10.83
CA ILE A 445 -36.28 15.46 -10.19
C ILE A 445 -37.49 14.67 -9.74
N MET A 446 -37.70 14.60 -8.44
CA MET A 446 -38.67 13.72 -7.82
C MET A 446 -40.09 14.12 -8.22
N PRO A 447 -40.84 13.26 -8.92
CA PRO A 447 -42.23 13.52 -9.23
C PRO A 447 -43.10 13.23 -8.01
N SER A 448 -44.39 13.58 -8.09
CA SER A 448 -45.36 13.18 -7.07
C SER A 448 -45.62 11.67 -7.15
N ILE A 449 -45.03 10.90 -6.24
CA ILE A 449 -45.23 9.45 -6.08
C ILE A 449 -45.90 9.14 -4.73
N PRO A 450 -46.42 7.92 -4.50
CA PRO A 450 -46.96 7.54 -3.20
C PRO A 450 -45.91 7.70 -2.09
N SER A 451 -46.34 8.20 -0.93
CA SER A 451 -45.48 8.21 0.26
C SER A 451 -45.13 6.78 0.68
N GLY A 452 -43.90 6.56 1.10
CA GLY A 452 -43.44 5.25 1.54
C GLY A 452 -41.92 5.11 1.52
N THR A 453 -41.48 3.89 1.84
CA THR A 453 -40.07 3.49 1.75
C THR A 453 -39.85 2.79 0.41
N TYR A 454 -38.79 3.21 -0.26
CA TYR A 454 -38.29 2.66 -1.51
C TYR A 454 -36.85 2.24 -1.28
N ALA A 455 -36.28 1.43 -2.18
CA ALA A 455 -34.85 1.14 -2.15
C ALA A 455 -34.28 1.14 -3.56
N TRP A 456 -33.10 1.71 -3.72
CA TRP A 456 -32.28 1.38 -4.87
C TRP A 456 -31.59 0.04 -4.62
N HIS A 457 -31.60 -0.82 -5.63
CA HIS A 457 -30.97 -2.12 -5.55
C HIS A 457 -30.05 -2.28 -6.76
N ALA A 458 -28.82 -2.69 -6.52
CA ALA A 458 -27.88 -3.08 -7.55
C ALA A 458 -27.23 -4.41 -7.20
N LEU A 459 -27.01 -5.26 -8.21
CA LEU A 459 -26.25 -6.49 -8.04
C LEU A 459 -25.38 -6.81 -9.25
N ILE A 460 -24.34 -7.59 -8.97
CA ILE A 460 -23.50 -8.27 -9.95
C ILE A 460 -23.66 -9.77 -9.73
N LYS A 461 -23.78 -10.52 -10.82
CA LYS A 461 -23.74 -12.00 -10.78
C LYS A 461 -22.61 -12.56 -11.61
N ASN A 462 -22.10 -13.71 -11.20
CA ASN A 462 -21.19 -14.52 -12.00
C ASN A 462 -21.95 -15.23 -13.16
N PRO A 463 -21.23 -15.89 -14.10
CA PRO A 463 -21.86 -16.66 -15.18
C PRO A 463 -22.76 -17.81 -14.70
N GLU A 464 -22.55 -18.31 -13.49
CA GLU A 464 -23.37 -19.31 -12.81
C GLU A 464 -24.67 -18.74 -12.22
N ASN A 465 -24.90 -17.41 -12.36
CA ASN A 465 -26.05 -16.66 -11.88
C ASN A 465 -26.15 -16.56 -10.33
N GLU A 466 -25.02 -16.71 -9.64
CA GLU A 466 -24.85 -16.44 -8.21
C GLU A 466 -24.52 -14.96 -7.99
N THR A 467 -25.06 -14.35 -6.93
CA THR A 467 -24.85 -12.93 -6.61
C THR A 467 -23.50 -12.75 -5.92
N ILE A 468 -22.55 -12.13 -6.61
CA ILE A 468 -21.18 -11.92 -6.09
C ILE A 468 -20.98 -10.55 -5.44
N SER A 469 -21.90 -9.60 -5.71
CA SER A 469 -21.93 -8.28 -5.10
C SER A 469 -23.34 -7.72 -5.14
N GLU A 470 -23.77 -7.12 -4.03
CA GLU A 470 -25.07 -6.49 -3.88
C GLU A 470 -24.93 -5.16 -3.12
N SER A 471 -25.76 -4.19 -3.50
CA SER A 471 -25.92 -2.92 -2.82
C SER A 471 -27.39 -2.53 -2.75
N ILE A 472 -27.88 -2.27 -1.54
CA ILE A 472 -29.24 -1.85 -1.25
C ILE A 472 -29.18 -0.51 -0.53
N GLU A 473 -29.76 0.53 -1.11
CA GLU A 473 -29.81 1.88 -0.52
C GLU A 473 -31.26 2.33 -0.34
N PRO A 474 -31.81 2.19 0.89
CA PRO A 474 -33.19 2.57 1.20
C PRO A 474 -33.36 4.09 1.34
N TRP A 475 -34.51 4.59 0.91
CA TRP A 475 -34.91 5.99 1.02
C TRP A 475 -36.42 6.15 1.21
N THR A 476 -36.83 7.34 1.61
CA THR A 476 -38.22 7.65 1.96
C THR A 476 -38.76 8.78 1.10
N PHE A 477 -40.00 8.64 0.61
CA PHE A 477 -40.72 9.72 -0.05
C PHE A 477 -41.82 10.26 0.86
N SER A 478 -41.83 11.58 1.06
CA SER A 478 -42.87 12.29 1.81
C SER A 478 -43.65 13.22 0.90
N SER A 479 -44.88 12.86 0.54
CA SER A 479 -45.78 13.75 -0.18
C SER A 479 -46.36 14.79 0.78
N MET A 480 -46.07 16.08 0.57
CA MET A 480 -46.89 17.13 1.17
C MET A 480 -48.24 17.18 0.44
N SER A 481 -49.31 16.81 1.15
CA SER A 481 -50.73 16.83 0.77
C SER A 481 -51.33 15.61 0.05
N SER A 482 -52.57 15.33 0.45
CA SER A 482 -53.41 14.16 0.16
C SER A 482 -54.17 14.29 -1.16
N GLU A 483 -53.49 14.21 -2.29
CA GLU A 483 -54.17 13.91 -3.57
C GLU A 483 -53.54 12.70 -4.25
N GLY A 484 -54.29 11.60 -4.22
CA GLY A 484 -53.86 10.31 -4.73
C GLY A 484 -53.92 10.17 -6.25
N THR A 485 -53.12 9.23 -6.73
CA THR A 485 -53.41 8.33 -7.87
C THR A 485 -53.23 8.80 -9.32
N LYS A 486 -52.23 9.66 -9.61
CA LYS A 486 -51.73 9.83 -11.01
C LYS A 486 -50.21 9.79 -11.22
N GLY A 487 -49.43 9.41 -10.20
CA GLY A 487 -47.97 9.63 -10.17
C GLY A 487 -47.05 8.63 -10.89
N MET A 488 -47.42 7.35 -11.02
CA MET A 488 -46.45 6.35 -11.53
C MET A 488 -46.08 6.57 -13.01
N ARG A 489 -47.02 7.00 -13.87
CA ARG A 489 -46.72 7.28 -15.28
C ARG A 489 -45.75 8.46 -15.48
N SER A 490 -45.68 9.42 -14.55
CA SER A 490 -44.69 10.51 -14.63
C SER A 490 -43.30 10.10 -14.14
N PHE A 491 -43.21 9.09 -13.28
CA PHE A 491 -41.93 8.51 -12.87
C PHE A 491 -41.30 7.72 -14.04
N GLU A 492 -42.11 6.94 -14.75
CA GLU A 492 -41.69 6.22 -15.97
C GLU A 492 -41.14 7.17 -17.06
N GLN A 493 -41.75 8.35 -17.26
CA GLN A 493 -41.31 9.31 -18.28
C GLN A 493 -40.04 10.09 -17.89
N THR A 494 -39.78 10.30 -16.61
CA THR A 494 -38.61 11.07 -16.14
C THR A 494 -37.31 10.25 -16.20
N ILE A 495 -37.39 8.91 -16.04
CA ILE A 495 -36.20 8.03 -16.12
C ILE A 495 -35.84 7.68 -17.58
N LEU A 496 -36.76 7.85 -18.53
CA LEU A 496 -36.52 7.60 -19.96
C LEU A 496 -35.66 8.67 -20.67
N PHE A 497 -35.22 9.73 -19.96
CA PHE A 497 -34.36 10.77 -20.51
C PHE A 497 -33.17 11.08 -19.57
N SER A 498 -32.21 10.17 -19.48
CA SER A 498 -30.85 10.46 -19.03
C SER A 498 -29.86 9.45 -19.57
#